data_AF-A0A7W1RFK6-F1
#
_entry.id   AF-A0A7W1RFK6-F1
#
_cell.length_a   1.000
_cell.length_b   1.000
_cell.length_c   1.000
_cell.angle_alpha   90.00
_cell.angle_beta   90.00
_cell.angle_gamma   90.00
#
_symmetry.space_group_name_H-M   'P 1'
#
loop_
_entity.id
_entity.type
_entity.pdbx_description
1 polymer ?
#
loop_
_entity_poly.entity_id
_entity_poly.type
_entity_poly.pdbx_seq_one_letter_code
_entity_poly.pdbx_strand_id
1 'polypeptide(L)'
;MESKDISKRQQIRNLLLIIGSAVGVSFAAMFFMLYSYGPEGSYLAKNVLLSPENVKALYFSNANPKLISKSHHKSHNNSQFVFDLIEFSYYDFVKNAMKNNEATLKTYGELYTWLGNDISITDVAAETAIATGFNNLGAKLSFKVKTDDNNSSGNVNLFEVDFVKDYYRISLRGQNSVKQWAYFKHIGILEQAIELLATK
;
A
#
# COMPACT_ATOMS: atom_id res chain seq x y z
N MET A 1 -64.93 -19.71 7.75
CA MET A 1 -63.46 -19.68 7.93
C MET A 1 -63.20 -19.73 9.42
N GLU A 2 -62.85 -20.91 9.93
CA GLU A 2 -62.67 -21.16 11.36
C GLU A 2 -61.28 -20.63 11.77
N SER A 3 -61.22 -19.62 12.62
CA SER A 3 -59.94 -19.13 13.14
C SER A 3 -59.42 -20.16 14.14
N LYS A 4 -58.44 -20.97 13.73
CA LYS A 4 -57.70 -21.84 14.65
C LYS A 4 -57.06 -20.99 15.73
N ASP A 5 -57.59 -21.06 16.94
CA ASP A 5 -56.98 -20.44 18.12
C ASP A 5 -55.63 -21.09 18.39
N ILE A 6 -54.57 -20.41 18.00
CA ILE A 6 -53.19 -20.86 18.21
C ILE A 6 -52.89 -20.69 19.69
N SER A 7 -52.67 -21.81 20.39
CA SER A 7 -52.27 -21.83 21.81
C SER A 7 -51.08 -20.90 22.08
N LYS A 8 -51.10 -20.19 23.22
CA LYS A 8 -50.01 -19.28 23.65
C LYS A 8 -48.62 -19.93 23.59
N ARG A 9 -48.51 -21.22 23.91
CA ARG A 9 -47.24 -21.98 23.79
C ARG A 9 -46.75 -22.10 22.36
N GLN A 10 -47.67 -22.25 21.40
CA GLN A 10 -47.36 -22.35 19.98
C GLN A 10 -46.99 -20.98 19.39
N GLN A 11 -47.59 -19.90 19.87
CA GLN A 11 -47.18 -18.53 19.53
C GLN A 11 -45.76 -18.24 20.02
N ILE A 12 -45.42 -18.58 21.28
CA ILE A 12 -44.07 -18.42 21.83
C ILE A 12 -43.06 -19.27 21.06
N ARG A 13 -43.39 -20.54 20.75
CA ARG A 13 -42.52 -21.40 19.96
C ARG A 13 -42.26 -20.84 18.57
N ASN A 14 -43.29 -20.34 17.89
CA ASN A 14 -43.15 -19.74 16.56
C ASN A 14 -42.32 -18.46 16.61
N LEU A 15 -42.50 -17.62 17.64
CA LEU A 15 -41.69 -16.44 17.86
C LEU A 15 -40.21 -16.79 18.05
N LEU A 16 -39.91 -17.78 18.90
CA LEU A 16 -38.54 -18.27 19.10
C LEU A 16 -37.94 -18.87 17.82
N LEU A 17 -38.73 -19.58 17.03
CA LEU A 17 -38.31 -20.10 15.72
C LEU A 17 -37.96 -18.97 14.75
N ILE A 18 -38.79 -17.93 14.67
CA ILE A 18 -38.54 -16.78 13.81
C ILE A 18 -37.25 -16.07 14.25
N ILE A 19 -37.10 -15.78 15.54
CA ILE A 19 -35.90 -15.13 16.09
C ILE A 19 -34.65 -15.98 15.83
N GLY A 20 -34.72 -17.29 16.12
CA GLY A 20 -33.60 -18.21 15.88
C GLY A 20 -33.22 -18.30 14.40
N SER A 21 -34.21 -18.34 13.51
CA SER A 21 -33.96 -18.35 12.06
C SER A 21 -33.32 -17.04 11.56
N ALA A 22 -33.77 -15.89 12.06
CA ALA A 22 -33.20 -14.59 11.71
C ALA A 22 -31.74 -14.46 12.15
N VAL A 23 -31.43 -14.90 13.38
CA VAL A 23 -30.06 -14.94 13.90
C VAL A 23 -29.19 -15.90 13.06
N GLY A 24 -29.70 -17.10 12.75
CA GLY A 24 -29.00 -18.08 11.93
C GLY A 24 -28.67 -17.55 10.53
N VAL A 25 -29.63 -16.92 9.85
CA VAL A 25 -29.42 -16.30 8.54
C VAL A 25 -28.42 -15.15 8.62
N SER A 26 -28.45 -14.35 9.68
CA SER A 26 -27.51 -13.25 9.88
C SER A 26 -26.07 -13.75 10.02
N PHE A 27 -25.85 -14.81 10.80
CA PHE A 27 -24.53 -15.43 10.91
C PHE A 27 -24.09 -16.08 9.60
N ALA A 28 -24.97 -16.79 8.90
CA ALA A 28 -24.66 -17.38 7.61
C ALA A 28 -24.25 -16.32 6.58
N ALA A 29 -24.96 -15.18 6.52
CA ALA A 29 -24.62 -14.05 5.67
C ALA A 29 -23.27 -13.42 6.07
N MET A 30 -23.01 -13.27 7.37
CA MET A 30 -21.73 -12.76 7.89
C MET A 30 -20.56 -13.68 7.49
N PHE A 31 -20.69 -14.99 7.67
CA PHE A 31 -19.67 -15.95 7.26
C PHE A 31 -19.50 -16.00 5.74
N PHE A 32 -20.58 -15.93 4.98
CA PHE A 32 -20.52 -15.85 3.53
C PHE A 32 -19.79 -14.59 3.06
N MET A 33 -20.04 -13.45 3.69
CA MET A 33 -19.31 -12.22 3.41
C MET A 33 -17.84 -12.34 3.80
N LEU A 34 -17.51 -12.87 4.99
CA LEU A 34 -16.12 -13.06 5.40
C LEU A 34 -15.34 -14.03 4.50
N TYR A 35 -16.01 -15.05 3.97
CA TYR A 35 -15.40 -16.04 3.08
C TYR A 35 -15.25 -15.52 1.64
N SER A 36 -16.27 -14.83 1.12
CA SER A 36 -16.28 -14.35 -0.27
C SER A 36 -15.55 -13.03 -0.43
N TYR A 37 -15.60 -12.15 0.57
CA TYR A 37 -14.83 -10.90 0.60
C TYR A 37 -13.48 -11.15 1.28
N GLY A 38 -12.69 -12.05 0.71
CA GLY A 38 -11.24 -11.95 0.85
C GLY A 38 -10.75 -10.65 0.20
N PRO A 39 -9.53 -10.18 0.51
CA PRO A 39 -8.94 -9.01 -0.14
C PRO A 39 -8.51 -9.35 -1.58
N GLU A 40 -9.44 -9.80 -2.43
CA GLU A 40 -9.29 -9.86 -3.89
C GLU A 40 -9.49 -8.48 -4.53
N GLY A 41 -9.11 -7.43 -3.80
CA GLY A 41 -9.19 -6.07 -4.30
C GLY A 41 -8.05 -5.83 -5.28
N SER A 42 -8.38 -5.58 -6.54
CA SER A 42 -7.44 -4.93 -7.45
C SER A 42 -7.28 -3.48 -7.05
N TYR A 43 -6.05 -3.02 -6.87
CA TYR A 43 -5.73 -1.63 -6.66
C TYR A 43 -5.52 -0.94 -7.99
N LEU A 44 -6.03 0.27 -8.13
CA LEU A 44 -5.70 1.13 -9.24
C LEU A 44 -4.49 1.99 -8.84
N ALA A 45 -3.44 2.02 -9.66
CA ALA A 45 -2.13 2.54 -9.27
C ALA A 45 -2.18 3.98 -8.76
N LYS A 46 -2.98 4.87 -9.36
CA LYS A 46 -3.13 6.26 -8.89
C LYS A 46 -3.66 6.39 -7.45
N ASN A 47 -4.35 5.36 -6.93
CA ASN A 47 -4.88 5.31 -5.58
C ASN A 47 -3.85 4.82 -4.56
N VAL A 48 -2.79 4.15 -5.03
CA VAL A 48 -1.70 3.63 -4.18
C VAL A 48 -0.47 4.52 -4.27
N LEU A 49 -0.19 5.08 -5.45
CA LEU A 49 0.82 6.11 -5.64
C LEU A 49 0.44 7.38 -4.88
N LEU A 50 1.42 8.01 -4.26
CA LEU A 50 1.24 9.32 -3.64
C LEU A 50 1.09 10.38 -4.74
N SER A 51 -0.05 11.07 -4.82
CA SER A 51 -0.16 12.16 -5.80
C SER A 51 0.93 13.22 -5.55
N PRO A 52 1.50 13.85 -6.60
CA PRO A 52 2.55 14.88 -6.44
C PRO A 52 2.14 16.04 -5.53
N GLU A 53 0.85 16.39 -5.52
CA GLU A 53 0.27 17.38 -4.62
C GLU A 53 0.30 16.91 -3.17
N ASN A 54 -0.11 15.66 -2.92
CA ASN A 54 -0.09 15.07 -1.60
C ASN A 54 1.34 14.96 -1.06
N VAL A 55 2.33 14.63 -1.90
CA VAL A 55 3.76 14.52 -1.52
C VAL A 55 4.26 15.82 -0.87
N LYS A 56 3.96 16.98 -1.46
CA LYS A 56 4.36 18.28 -0.91
C LYS A 56 3.63 18.61 0.39
N ALA A 57 2.38 18.18 0.51
CA ALA A 57 1.55 18.38 1.69
C ALA A 57 1.75 17.32 2.78
N LEU A 58 2.73 16.41 2.63
CA LEU A 58 3.02 15.39 3.64
C LEU A 58 3.61 16.03 4.90
N TYR A 59 2.73 16.27 5.86
CA TYR A 59 3.06 16.61 7.23
C TYR A 59 2.61 15.45 8.12
N PHE A 60 3.56 14.75 8.75
CA PHE A 60 3.24 13.67 9.68
C PHE A 60 3.77 13.95 11.07
N SER A 61 2.89 14.06 12.05
CA SER A 61 3.27 14.16 13.46
C SER A 61 3.56 12.79 14.13
N ASN A 62 3.25 11.66 13.46
CA ASN A 62 3.25 10.33 14.09
C ASN A 62 3.54 9.15 13.11
N ALA A 63 4.36 9.33 12.07
CA ALA A 63 4.46 8.35 10.99
C ALA A 63 5.26 7.05 11.27
N ASN A 64 5.88 6.84 12.44
CA ASN A 64 6.61 5.59 12.65
C ASN A 64 6.74 5.12 14.11
N PRO A 65 6.00 4.07 14.54
CA PRO A 65 6.20 3.48 15.87
C PRO A 65 7.59 2.84 16.06
N LYS A 66 8.29 2.49 14.96
CA LYS A 66 9.67 1.95 15.05
C LYS A 66 10.73 3.01 15.41
N LEU A 67 10.44 4.30 15.19
CA LEU A 67 11.34 5.40 15.59
C LEU A 67 11.07 5.87 17.03
N ILE A 68 9.82 5.75 17.49
CA ILE A 68 9.45 6.00 18.90
C ILE A 68 10.20 5.02 19.83
N SER A 69 10.43 3.78 19.39
CA SER A 69 11.07 2.73 20.21
C SER A 69 12.58 2.89 20.44
N LYS A 70 13.29 3.75 19.69
CA LYS A 70 14.74 3.98 19.90
C LYS A 70 15.05 5.27 20.66
N SER A 71 14.07 6.15 20.83
CA SER A 71 14.20 7.35 21.66
C SER A 71 13.80 7.04 23.10
N HIS A 72 14.59 6.21 23.79
CA HIS A 72 14.53 6.07 25.25
C HIS A 72 15.19 7.28 25.92
N HIS A 73 14.71 8.49 25.64
CA HIS A 73 14.93 9.63 26.53
C HIS A 73 13.72 10.57 26.44
N LYS A 74 12.96 10.57 27.55
CA LYS A 74 11.99 11.58 27.99
C LYS A 74 11.97 12.87 27.14
N SER A 75 11.24 12.87 26.04
CA SER A 75 10.69 14.08 25.46
C SER A 75 9.45 13.68 24.66
N HIS A 76 8.28 14.05 25.19
CA HIS A 76 7.02 14.11 24.44
C HIS A 76 7.09 15.22 23.40
N ASN A 77 8.12 15.23 22.54
CA ASN A 77 8.13 16.07 21.36
C ASN A 77 7.52 15.25 20.22
N ASN A 78 6.36 15.70 19.75
CA ASN A 78 5.81 15.35 18.44
C ASN A 78 6.87 15.72 17.38
N SER A 79 7.79 14.80 17.09
CA SER A 79 8.78 14.99 16.03
C SER A 79 8.01 14.95 14.71
N GLN A 80 7.85 16.14 14.13
CA GLN A 80 7.17 16.29 12.85
C GLN A 80 8.08 15.77 11.74
N PHE A 81 7.53 14.99 10.83
CA PHE A 81 8.22 14.55 9.62
C PHE A 81 7.74 15.39 8.44
N VAL A 82 8.70 15.94 7.72
CA VAL A 82 8.48 16.73 6.51
C VAL A 82 9.10 16.00 5.33
N PHE A 83 8.46 16.08 4.17
CA PHE A 83 9.02 15.60 2.92
C PHE A 83 10.40 16.21 2.66
N ASP A 84 11.37 15.38 2.28
CA ASP A 84 12.73 15.80 1.97
C ASP A 84 13.00 15.72 0.46
N LEU A 85 13.04 14.51 -0.09
CA LEU A 85 13.36 14.28 -1.50
C LEU A 85 12.78 12.98 -2.04
N ILE A 86 12.77 12.85 -3.37
CA ILE A 86 12.48 11.62 -4.09
C ILE A 86 13.81 11.09 -4.63
N GLU A 87 14.23 9.91 -4.17
CA GLU A 87 15.45 9.25 -4.62
C GLU A 87 15.12 8.12 -5.58
N PHE A 88 15.73 8.13 -6.75
CA PHE A 88 15.70 7.03 -7.71
C PHE A 88 17.06 6.34 -7.74
N SER A 89 17.07 5.08 -7.33
CA SER A 89 18.25 4.20 -7.33
C SER A 89 18.12 3.17 -8.44
N TYR A 90 19.13 3.02 -9.28
CA TYR A 90 19.15 2.02 -10.34
C TYR A 90 20.55 1.44 -10.53
N TYR A 91 20.61 0.24 -11.11
CA TYR A 91 21.89 -0.39 -11.43
C TYR A 91 22.43 0.10 -12.78
N ASP A 92 23.60 0.74 -12.76
CA ASP A 92 24.30 1.17 -13.97
C ASP A 92 25.21 0.03 -14.46
N PHE A 93 24.79 -0.66 -15.52
CA PHE A 93 25.55 -1.75 -16.12
C PHE A 93 26.88 -1.33 -16.72
N VAL A 94 27.03 -0.06 -17.13
CA VAL A 94 28.28 0.46 -17.71
C VAL A 94 29.33 0.61 -16.60
N LYS A 95 28.90 1.08 -15.43
CA LYS A 95 29.79 1.31 -14.26
C LYS A 95 29.81 0.15 -13.27
N ASN A 96 28.98 -0.88 -13.48
CA ASN A 96 28.82 -2.02 -12.59
C ASN A 96 28.50 -1.60 -11.14
N ALA A 97 27.71 -0.54 -10.96
CA ALA A 97 27.48 0.10 -9.67
C ALA A 97 26.05 0.64 -9.54
N MET A 98 25.53 0.67 -8.30
CA MET A 98 24.28 1.36 -8.00
C MET A 98 24.47 2.87 -8.11
N LYS A 99 23.59 3.53 -8.84
CA LYS A 99 23.55 4.98 -8.96
C LYS A 99 22.27 5.52 -8.35
N ASN A 100 22.41 6.59 -7.58
CA ASN A 100 21.30 7.31 -6.97
C ASN A 100 21.18 8.67 -7.63
N ASN A 101 19.98 9.00 -8.07
CA ASN A 101 19.63 10.29 -8.62
C ASN A 101 18.45 10.86 -7.84
N GLU A 102 18.46 12.16 -7.62
CA GLU A 102 17.31 12.86 -7.06
C GLU A 102 16.32 13.14 -8.20
N ALA A 103 15.10 12.63 -8.07
CA ALA A 103 14.02 12.87 -9.02
C ALA A 103 13.23 14.10 -8.61
N THR A 104 12.88 14.94 -9.59
CA THR A 104 12.04 16.11 -9.35
C THR A 104 10.57 15.70 -9.18
N LEU A 105 9.79 16.56 -8.52
CA LEU A 105 8.33 16.37 -8.45
C LEU A 105 7.66 16.43 -9.83
N LYS A 106 8.27 17.12 -10.80
CA LYS A 106 7.76 17.19 -12.17
C LYS A 106 7.91 15.83 -12.86
N THR A 107 9.12 15.27 -12.88
CA THR A 107 9.38 13.95 -13.50
C THR A 107 8.60 12.84 -12.79
N TYR A 108 8.43 12.94 -11.48
CA TYR A 108 7.52 12.04 -10.76
C TYR A 108 6.05 12.23 -11.16
N GLY A 109 5.58 13.45 -11.38
CA GLY A 109 4.21 13.72 -11.82
C GLY A 109 3.89 13.12 -13.20
N GLU A 110 4.88 13.11 -14.10
CA GLU A 110 4.80 12.44 -15.40
C GLU A 110 4.67 10.92 -15.21
N LEU A 111 5.49 10.31 -14.36
CA LEU A 111 5.39 8.89 -14.00
C LEU A 111 4.02 8.55 -13.37
N TYR A 112 3.54 9.39 -12.45
CA TYR A 112 2.24 9.21 -11.78
C TYR A 112 1.08 9.19 -12.77
N THR A 113 1.10 10.11 -13.74
CA THR A 113 0.06 10.21 -14.76
C THR A 113 0.08 8.99 -15.68
N TRP A 114 1.28 8.56 -16.06
CA TRP A 114 1.47 7.44 -16.97
C TRP A 114 1.06 6.09 -16.36
N LEU A 115 1.48 5.82 -15.13
CA LEU A 115 1.11 4.62 -14.39
C LEU A 115 -0.33 4.65 -13.85
N GLY A 116 -0.96 5.83 -13.82
CA GLY A 116 -2.16 6.08 -13.01
C GLY A 116 -3.33 5.15 -13.31
N ASN A 117 -3.45 4.62 -14.53
CA ASN A 117 -4.55 3.74 -14.93
C ASN A 117 -4.25 2.25 -14.79
N ASP A 118 -3.04 1.88 -14.35
CA ASP A 118 -2.68 0.49 -14.19
C ASP A 118 -3.45 -0.15 -13.04
N ILE A 119 -3.84 -1.40 -13.25
CA ILE A 119 -4.60 -2.20 -12.28
C ILE A 119 -3.66 -3.26 -11.71
N SER A 120 -3.70 -3.45 -10.41
CA SER A 120 -2.83 -4.40 -9.73
C SER A 120 -3.18 -5.84 -10.10
N ILE A 121 -2.16 -6.68 -10.14
CA ILE A 121 -2.25 -8.11 -10.34
C ILE A 121 -2.74 -8.75 -9.05
N THR A 122 -3.85 -9.48 -9.10
CA THR A 122 -4.47 -10.12 -7.93
C THR A 122 -3.86 -11.49 -7.63
N ASP A 123 -3.49 -12.26 -8.66
CA ASP A 123 -2.81 -13.56 -8.51
C ASP A 123 -1.32 -13.45 -8.84
N VAL A 124 -0.56 -12.97 -7.85
CA VAL A 124 0.90 -12.82 -7.96
C VAL A 124 1.61 -14.18 -7.98
N ALA A 125 1.01 -15.21 -7.38
CA ALA A 125 1.60 -16.55 -7.26
C ALA A 125 1.60 -17.31 -8.59
N ALA A 126 0.60 -17.04 -9.45
CA ALA A 126 0.57 -17.54 -10.82
C ALA A 126 1.68 -16.93 -11.71
N GLU A 127 2.20 -15.75 -11.37
CA GLU A 127 3.24 -15.06 -12.14
C GLU A 127 4.65 -15.34 -11.59
N THR A 128 5.24 -16.47 -12.02
CA THR A 128 6.62 -16.90 -11.68
C THR A 128 7.69 -15.84 -11.92
N ALA A 129 7.48 -14.94 -12.89
CA ALA A 129 8.36 -13.81 -13.19
C ALA A 129 8.41 -12.77 -12.05
N ILE A 130 7.28 -12.56 -11.34
CA ILE A 130 7.19 -11.63 -10.21
C ILE A 130 7.82 -12.24 -8.96
N ALA A 131 7.56 -13.53 -8.71
CA ALA A 131 8.00 -14.24 -7.51
C ALA A 131 9.53 -14.22 -7.31
N THR A 132 10.30 -14.16 -8.40
CA THR A 132 11.76 -14.18 -8.36
C THR A 132 12.41 -12.87 -8.82
N GLY A 133 11.76 -12.11 -9.70
CA GLY A 133 12.34 -10.91 -10.31
C GLY A 133 12.72 -9.83 -9.28
N PHE A 134 11.89 -9.62 -8.26
CA PHE A 134 12.12 -8.59 -7.25
C PHE A 134 13.20 -8.89 -6.21
N ASN A 135 13.83 -10.07 -6.27
CA ASN A 135 15.03 -10.37 -5.47
C ASN A 135 16.27 -9.67 -6.04
N ASN A 136 16.28 -9.42 -7.36
CA ASN A 136 17.33 -8.68 -8.07
C ASN A 136 16.73 -7.40 -8.65
N LEU A 137 16.52 -6.40 -7.79
CA LEU A 137 15.89 -5.14 -8.15
C LEU A 137 16.67 -4.42 -9.27
N GLY A 138 15.98 -4.06 -10.35
CA GLY A 138 16.56 -3.25 -11.42
C GLY A 138 16.66 -1.78 -11.02
N ALA A 139 15.57 -1.24 -10.47
CA ALA A 139 15.52 0.12 -9.94
C ALA A 139 14.52 0.25 -8.78
N LYS A 140 14.67 1.32 -8.00
CA LYS A 140 13.85 1.68 -6.85
C LYS A 140 13.63 3.18 -6.79
N LEU A 141 12.39 3.60 -6.60
CA LEU A 141 12.01 4.97 -6.26
C LEU A 141 11.62 5.02 -4.78
N SER A 142 12.27 5.88 -4.01
CA SER A 142 12.04 6.04 -2.57
C SER A 142 11.68 7.49 -2.25
N PHE A 143 10.60 7.66 -1.50
CA PHE A 143 10.20 8.96 -0.96
C PHE A 143 10.78 9.06 0.44
N LYS A 144 11.65 10.05 0.66
CA LYS A 144 12.31 10.25 1.94
C LYS A 144 11.65 11.40 2.69
N VAL A 145 11.46 11.19 3.98
CA VAL A 145 11.09 12.24 4.94
C VAL A 145 12.21 12.44 5.94
N LYS A 146 12.33 13.66 6.44
CA LYS A 146 13.22 14.03 7.54
C LYS A 146 12.42 14.52 8.72
N THR A 147 12.99 14.39 9.91
CA THR A 147 12.44 15.05 11.11
C THR A 147 12.70 16.55 11.04
N ASP A 148 11.74 17.34 11.47
CA ASP A 148 11.82 18.81 11.60
C ASP A 148 12.73 19.25 12.75
N ASP A 149 13.18 18.32 13.60
CA ASP A 149 14.19 18.60 14.63
C ASP A 149 15.60 18.60 14.03
N ASN A 150 16.32 19.73 14.20
CA ASN A 150 17.70 19.97 13.75
C ASN A 150 18.74 18.93 14.25
N ASN A 151 18.37 18.08 15.22
CA ASN A 151 19.27 17.12 15.86
C ASN A 151 19.14 15.67 15.34
N SER A 152 18.19 15.38 14.46
CA SER A 152 17.97 14.02 13.94
C SER A 152 18.28 13.96 12.44
N SER A 153 19.50 13.55 12.09
CA SER A 153 20.01 13.49 10.71
C SER A 153 19.58 12.23 9.93
N GLY A 154 18.42 11.66 10.24
CA GLY A 154 17.97 10.39 9.67
C GLY A 154 16.84 10.56 8.65
N ASN A 155 17.14 10.37 7.37
CA ASN A 155 16.10 10.25 6.35
C ASN A 155 15.43 8.88 6.45
N VAL A 156 14.10 8.87 6.43
CA VAL A 156 13.29 7.65 6.55
C VAL A 156 12.52 7.44 5.26
N ASN A 157 12.60 6.24 4.71
CA ASN A 157 11.79 5.86 3.56
C ASN A 157 10.32 5.76 3.98
N LEU A 158 9.51 6.60 3.36
CA LEU A 158 8.10 6.72 3.63
C LEU A 158 7.25 5.85 2.69
N PHE A 159 7.70 5.74 1.45
CA PHE A 159 7.00 5.08 0.35
C PHE A 159 8.04 4.61 -0.67
N GLU A 160 7.86 3.40 -1.19
CA GLU A 160 8.80 2.76 -2.11
C GLU A 160 8.05 2.18 -3.32
N VAL A 161 8.65 2.36 -4.50
CA VAL A 161 8.26 1.69 -5.74
C VAL A 161 9.47 0.94 -6.28
N ASP A 162 9.33 -0.36 -6.47
CA ASP A 162 10.38 -1.20 -7.04
C ASP A 162 10.04 -1.55 -8.49
N PHE A 163 11.05 -1.59 -9.36
CA PHE A 163 10.91 -1.85 -10.79
C PHE A 163 11.78 -3.04 -11.23
N VAL A 164 11.20 -3.94 -12.01
CA VAL A 164 11.86 -5.09 -12.62
C VAL A 164 11.21 -5.40 -13.98
N LYS A 165 11.96 -5.24 -15.09
CA LYS A 165 11.47 -5.49 -16.45
C LYS A 165 10.13 -4.78 -16.72
N ASP A 166 9.08 -5.54 -17.02
CA ASP A 166 7.71 -5.08 -17.29
C ASP A 166 6.83 -4.99 -16.04
N TYR A 167 7.42 -5.09 -14.86
CA TYR A 167 6.71 -5.16 -13.59
C TYR A 167 7.20 -4.12 -12.62
N TYR A 168 6.28 -3.64 -11.80
CA TYR A 168 6.62 -2.80 -10.67
C TYR A 168 5.73 -3.15 -9.48
N ARG A 169 6.21 -2.83 -8.28
CA ARG A 169 5.43 -3.00 -7.05
C ARG A 169 5.49 -1.76 -6.20
N ILE A 170 4.38 -1.47 -5.56
CA ILE A 170 4.21 -0.31 -4.69
C ILE A 170 4.07 -0.80 -3.25
N SER A 171 4.83 -0.21 -2.33
CA SER A 171 4.71 -0.51 -0.90
C SER A 171 3.36 -0.02 -0.37
N LEU A 172 2.55 -0.93 0.17
CA LEU A 172 1.32 -0.61 0.88
C LEU A 172 1.65 -0.31 2.34
N ARG A 173 1.06 0.76 2.89
CA ARG A 173 1.14 1.03 4.32
C ARG A 173 0.08 0.24 5.06
N GLY A 174 0.51 -0.80 5.76
CA GLY A 174 -0.30 -1.52 6.74
C GLY A 174 0.04 -1.11 8.18
N GLN A 175 -0.87 -1.39 9.12
CA GLN A 175 -0.59 -1.29 10.56
C GLN A 175 0.44 -2.34 11.03
N ASN A 176 0.63 -3.40 10.24
CA ASN A 176 1.53 -4.51 10.57
C ASN A 176 2.98 -4.19 10.18
N SER A 177 3.93 -4.70 10.96
CA SER A 177 5.37 -4.46 10.78
C SER A 177 5.98 -5.07 9.51
N VAL A 178 5.21 -5.89 8.77
CA VAL A 178 5.56 -6.55 7.51
C VAL A 178 5.14 -5.67 6.33
N LYS A 179 6.09 -5.33 5.45
CA LYS A 179 5.81 -4.57 4.22
C LYS A 179 4.88 -5.39 3.32
N GLN A 180 3.72 -4.84 3.01
CA GLN A 180 2.80 -5.36 2.00
C GLN A 180 3.10 -4.67 0.67
N TRP A 181 2.90 -5.38 -0.44
CA TRP A 181 3.18 -4.87 -1.78
C TRP A 181 1.98 -5.09 -2.69
N ALA A 182 1.62 -4.06 -3.46
CA ALA A 182 0.73 -4.20 -4.61
C ALA A 182 1.58 -4.30 -5.87
N TYR A 183 1.29 -5.29 -6.72
CA TYR A 183 2.08 -5.59 -7.92
C TYR A 183 1.32 -5.16 -9.16
N PHE A 184 2.03 -4.66 -10.15
CA PHE A 184 1.49 -4.10 -11.36
C PHE A 184 2.35 -4.51 -12.55
N LYS A 185 1.73 -4.55 -13.73
CA LYS A 185 2.40 -4.83 -14.99
C LYS A 185 2.27 -3.63 -15.91
N HIS A 186 3.40 -3.18 -16.44
CA HIS A 186 3.47 -2.14 -17.44
C HIS A 186 4.67 -2.40 -18.35
N ILE A 187 4.42 -2.56 -19.64
CA ILE A 187 5.45 -3.01 -20.60
C ILE A 187 6.55 -1.95 -20.70
N GLY A 188 7.81 -2.37 -20.53
CA GLY A 188 8.99 -1.51 -20.57
C GLY A 188 9.08 -0.49 -19.43
N ILE A 189 8.45 -0.78 -18.27
CA ILE A 189 8.42 0.16 -17.15
C ILE A 189 9.80 0.48 -16.59
N LEU A 190 10.70 -0.51 -16.51
CA LEU A 190 12.03 -0.29 -15.97
C LEU A 190 12.83 0.70 -16.82
N GLU A 191 12.87 0.50 -18.13
CA GLU A 191 13.62 1.33 -19.07
C GLU A 191 13.07 2.77 -19.07
N GLN A 192 11.74 2.91 -19.11
CA GLN A 192 11.08 4.22 -19.11
C GLN A 192 11.26 4.94 -17.77
N ALA A 193 11.20 4.23 -16.64
CA ALA A 193 11.50 4.81 -15.34
C ALA A 193 12.95 5.32 -15.27
N ILE A 194 13.91 4.57 -15.82
CA ILE A 194 15.30 5.01 -15.90
C ILE A 194 15.43 6.25 -16.79
N GLU A 195 14.85 6.25 -17.98
CA GLU A 195 14.90 7.39 -18.89
C GLU A 195 14.30 8.66 -18.27
N LEU A 196 13.14 8.54 -17.63
CA LEU A 196 12.42 9.68 -17.06
C LEU A 196 13.05 10.19 -15.76
N LEU A 197 13.51 9.30 -14.89
CA LEU A 197 13.93 9.65 -13.52
C LEU A 197 15.45 9.76 -13.37
N ALA A 198 16.24 9.21 -14.29
CA ALA A 198 17.70 9.31 -14.25
C ALA A 198 18.27 10.50 -15.04
N THR A 199 17.45 11.16 -15.86
CA THR A 199 17.83 12.33 -16.67
C THR A 199 17.74 13.60 -15.81
N LYS A 200 18.85 14.35 -15.77
CA LYS A 200 18.94 15.65 -15.08
C LYS A 200 18.60 16.80 -16.01
#